data_AF-A0A1R2BMD9-F1
#
_entry.id   AF-A0A1R2BMD9-F1
#
_cell.length_a   1.000
_cell.length_b   1.000
_cell.length_c   1.000
_cell.angle_alpha   90.00
_cell.angle_beta   90.00
_cell.angle_gamma   90.00
#
_symmetry.space_group_name_H-M   'P 1'
#
loop_
_entity.id
_entity.type
_entity.pdbx_description
1 polymer ?
#
loop_
_entity_poly.entity_id
_entity_poly.type
_entity_poly.pdbx_seq_one_letter_code
_entity_poly.pdbx_strand_id
1 'polypeptide(L)'
;MAEISVFECGICFQRYNENDRLPLSLPCGHVFCKSCMKNMLLTGSSCPIDKTKFPSTIESLPCCYAIFTNLPRSNLGVSCSRHQKKKVKFMCKIHSKYLCTECVLEHTGPGHEIVAFTPNLEEMNKELQSLVEISQELIAEVKENLKSQQQQDKKIANFYDSQILKVSTSYDTVIRNLSNKKRELIESLKKSMKEQIMALEFQRLKNNKKLESAVNWATELKQVTNSLADISYEEFSAFLTLKKSELRTLTESRTMSDVSIKYNVFSDTLEIKDYGSIALLKTEDKIKTCCGQEYCNCKNKEPDSLWKCKVCNHPNFKSNTACFYCKTSNTPDFSASQGPDFPKLTPGENKAPILRKESDKAMISRPRVVQRPKGYKKQNKSPKLNNSF
;
A
#
# COMPACT_ATOMS: atom_id res chain seq x y z
N MET A 1 49.77 30.07 -22.30
CA MET A 1 49.80 31.45 -21.76
C MET A 1 48.36 31.89 -21.66
N ALA A 2 47.86 32.15 -20.45
CA ALA A 2 46.48 32.61 -20.27
C ALA A 2 46.36 34.04 -20.83
N GLU A 3 45.47 34.24 -21.80
CA GLU A 3 45.15 35.56 -22.33
C GLU A 3 44.55 36.40 -21.20
N ILE A 4 45.26 37.43 -20.76
CA ILE A 4 44.75 38.37 -19.76
C ILE A 4 43.68 39.22 -20.47
N SER A 5 42.43 39.07 -20.04
CA SER A 5 41.30 39.84 -20.55
C SER A 5 41.52 41.34 -20.29
N VAL A 6 41.54 42.14 -21.35
CA VAL A 6 41.74 43.60 -21.29
C VAL A 6 40.60 44.31 -20.52
N PHE A 7 39.50 43.60 -20.24
CA PHE A 7 38.33 44.12 -19.52
C PHE A 7 38.31 43.79 -18.02
N GLU A 8 39.39 43.23 -17.48
CA GLU A 8 39.50 42.83 -16.07
C GLU A 8 40.66 43.54 -15.37
N CYS A 9 40.45 43.87 -14.10
CA CYS A 9 41.47 44.51 -13.28
C CYS A 9 42.59 43.52 -12.93
N GLY A 10 43.84 43.86 -13.22
CA GLY A 10 45.00 42.99 -12.91
C GLY A 10 45.30 42.75 -11.43
N ILE A 11 44.54 43.35 -10.49
CA ILE A 11 44.69 43.14 -9.04
C ILE A 11 43.59 42.22 -8.50
N CYS A 12 42.32 42.58 -8.74
CA CYS A 12 41.20 41.79 -8.22
C CYS A 12 40.65 40.77 -9.21
N PHE A 13 41.14 40.78 -10.46
CA PHE A 13 40.67 39.92 -11.56
C PHE A 13 39.16 40.02 -11.83
N GLN A 14 38.55 41.14 -11.44
CA GLN A 14 37.14 41.41 -11.69
C GLN A 14 36.97 42.38 -12.85
N ARG A 15 35.86 42.23 -13.58
CA ARG A 15 35.50 43.10 -14.70
C ARG A 15 35.28 44.54 -14.25
N TYR A 16 35.71 45.48 -15.09
CA TYR A 16 35.41 46.89 -14.86
C TYR A 16 33.91 47.19 -15.03
N ASN A 17 33.42 48.20 -14.33
CA ASN A 17 32.02 48.64 -14.37
C ASN A 17 31.92 50.18 -14.23
N GLU A 18 30.71 50.73 -14.34
CA GLU A 18 30.46 52.18 -14.28
C GLU A 18 30.42 52.75 -12.86
N ASN A 19 30.50 51.88 -11.85
CA ASN A 19 30.31 52.23 -10.45
C ASN A 19 31.65 52.22 -9.69
N ASP A 20 31.85 51.21 -8.86
CA ASP A 20 32.99 51.04 -7.96
C ASP A 20 34.25 50.52 -8.65
N ARG A 21 34.12 49.98 -9.88
CA ARG A 21 35.22 49.38 -10.65
C ARG A 21 35.50 50.14 -11.94
N LEU A 22 35.46 51.46 -11.89
CA LEU A 22 35.87 52.30 -13.01
C LEU A 22 37.37 52.08 -13.34
N PRO A 23 37.77 51.86 -14.62
CA PRO A 23 39.16 51.66 -14.98
C PRO A 23 39.93 52.99 -14.92
N LEU A 24 40.83 53.16 -13.96
CA LEU A 24 41.65 54.36 -13.78
C LEU A 24 43.09 54.12 -14.22
N SER A 25 43.67 55.07 -14.95
CA SER A 25 45.05 54.99 -15.45
C SER A 25 46.00 55.70 -14.48
N LEU A 26 47.06 55.01 -14.08
CA LEU A 26 48.17 55.60 -13.33
C LEU A 26 49.06 56.46 -14.25
N PRO A 27 49.90 57.36 -13.69
CA PRO A 27 50.85 58.15 -14.48
C PRO A 27 51.83 57.32 -15.31
N CYS A 28 52.12 56.08 -14.88
CA CYS A 28 52.95 55.13 -15.62
C CYS A 28 52.20 54.36 -16.72
N GLY A 29 50.89 54.60 -16.90
CA GLY A 29 50.08 54.00 -17.96
C GLY A 29 49.35 52.70 -17.59
N HIS A 30 49.65 52.10 -16.44
CA HIS A 30 48.95 50.91 -15.96
C HIS A 30 47.53 51.22 -15.47
N VAL A 31 46.57 50.32 -15.74
CA VAL A 31 45.14 50.54 -15.47
C VAL A 31 44.60 49.58 -14.42
N PHE A 32 43.93 50.12 -13.40
CA PHE A 32 43.31 49.35 -12.32
C PHE A 32 41.95 49.90 -11.94
N CYS A 33 41.10 49.08 -11.30
CA CYS A 33 39.75 49.53 -10.95
C CYS A 33 39.79 50.50 -9.76
N LYS A 34 38.85 51.46 -9.73
CA LYS A 34 38.75 52.49 -8.70
C LYS A 34 38.77 51.94 -7.28
N SER A 35 38.09 50.81 -7.03
CA SER A 35 38.13 50.12 -5.73
C SER A 35 39.52 49.63 -5.34
N CYS A 36 40.28 49.04 -6.28
CA CYS A 36 41.65 48.60 -6.03
C CYS A 36 42.59 49.79 -5.82
N MET A 37 42.41 50.87 -6.57
CA MET A 37 43.20 52.10 -6.38
C MET A 37 42.95 52.74 -5.00
N LYS A 38 41.70 52.74 -4.51
CA LYS A 38 41.35 53.15 -3.14
C LYS A 38 42.12 52.35 -2.10
N ASN A 39 42.13 51.03 -2.23
CA ASN A 39 42.85 50.17 -1.29
C ASN A 39 44.37 50.39 -1.36
N MET A 40 44.91 50.62 -2.56
CA MET A 40 46.34 50.88 -2.73
C MET A 40 46.79 52.19 -2.09
N LEU A 41 45.98 53.25 -2.13
CA LEU A 41 46.29 54.48 -1.41
C LEU A 41 46.41 54.31 0.11
N LEU A 42 45.73 53.31 0.69
CA LEU A 42 45.81 53.01 2.12
C LEU A 42 47.10 52.27 2.50
N THR A 43 47.64 51.46 1.59
CA THR A 43 48.84 50.63 1.83
C THR A 43 50.14 51.27 1.32
N GLY A 44 50.05 52.20 0.37
CA GLY A 44 51.17 52.90 -0.24
C GLY A 44 50.91 53.22 -1.72
N SER A 45 51.06 54.49 -2.11
CA SER A 45 50.72 55.01 -3.44
C SER A 45 51.76 54.67 -4.53
N SER A 46 52.06 53.39 -4.72
CA SER A 46 52.99 52.89 -5.75
C SER A 46 52.34 51.86 -6.66
N CYS A 47 52.55 51.95 -7.97
CA CYS A 47 52.06 50.99 -8.95
C CYS A 47 52.53 49.56 -8.63
N PRO A 48 51.67 48.52 -8.71
CA PRO A 48 52.08 47.16 -8.36
C PRO A 48 52.96 46.49 -9.43
N ILE A 49 53.06 47.08 -10.62
CA ILE A 49 53.82 46.53 -11.75
C ILE A 49 55.23 47.15 -11.80
N ASP A 50 55.32 48.48 -11.83
CA ASP A 50 56.60 49.20 -12.03
C ASP A 50 57.05 49.99 -10.80
N LYS A 51 56.29 49.95 -9.70
CA LYS A 51 56.56 50.65 -8.42
C LYS A 51 56.62 52.19 -8.53
N THR A 52 56.18 52.77 -9.66
CA THR A 52 56.09 54.22 -9.84
C THR A 52 55.12 54.81 -8.82
N LYS A 53 55.55 55.86 -8.10
CA LYS A 53 54.69 56.57 -7.15
C LYS A 53 53.65 57.41 -7.89
N PHE A 54 52.42 57.41 -7.39
CA PHE A 54 51.32 58.21 -7.94
C PHE A 54 50.65 59.08 -6.87
N PRO A 55 49.90 60.12 -7.27
CA PRO A 55 49.32 61.09 -6.33
C PRO A 55 48.37 60.45 -5.33
N SER A 56 48.30 61.04 -4.12
CA SER A 56 47.47 60.56 -3.01
C SER A 56 45.97 60.84 -3.15
N THR A 57 45.50 61.29 -4.33
CA THR A 57 44.09 61.63 -4.59
C THR A 57 43.59 60.91 -5.84
N ILE A 58 42.61 60.01 -5.66
CA ILE A 58 42.08 59.16 -6.74
C ILE A 58 41.24 59.94 -7.74
N GLU A 59 40.60 61.00 -7.27
CA GLU A 59 39.76 61.88 -8.07
C GLU A 59 40.55 62.61 -9.16
N SER A 60 41.88 62.68 -9.03
CA SER A 60 42.77 63.29 -10.02
C SER A 60 43.24 62.33 -11.12
N LEU A 61 42.99 61.02 -10.98
CA LEU A 61 43.45 60.02 -11.94
C LEU A 61 42.48 59.90 -13.13
N PRO A 62 42.98 59.93 -14.38
CA PRO A 62 42.13 59.84 -15.56
C PRO A 62 41.54 58.44 -15.74
N CYS A 63 40.26 58.39 -16.13
CA CYS A 63 39.61 57.14 -16.56
C CYS A 63 40.22 56.65 -17.88
N CYS A 64 40.51 55.35 -17.98
CA CYS A 64 40.87 54.71 -19.24
C CYS A 64 39.61 54.55 -20.12
N TYR A 65 39.28 55.59 -20.87
CA TYR A 65 38.09 55.61 -21.73
C TYR A 65 38.10 54.51 -22.80
N ALA A 66 39.26 54.06 -23.26
CA ALA A 66 39.38 52.96 -24.22
C ALA A 66 38.80 51.65 -23.68
N ILE A 67 39.04 51.33 -22.40
CA ILE A 67 38.44 50.16 -21.73
C ILE A 67 36.99 50.44 -21.38
N PHE A 68 36.71 51.61 -20.78
CA PHE A 68 35.39 51.97 -20.28
C PHE A 68 34.30 51.98 -21.37
N THR A 69 34.58 52.58 -22.53
CA THR A 69 33.62 52.70 -23.64
C THR A 69 33.36 51.38 -24.36
N ASN A 70 34.30 50.44 -24.29
CA ASN A 70 34.19 49.12 -24.90
C ASN A 70 33.75 48.05 -23.90
N LEU A 71 33.33 48.42 -22.69
CA LEU A 71 32.78 47.46 -21.75
C LEU A 71 31.54 46.78 -22.34
N PRO A 72 31.43 45.44 -22.27
CA PRO A 72 30.23 44.74 -22.67
C PRO A 72 29.11 45.10 -21.68
N ARG A 73 28.40 46.20 -21.95
CA ARG A 73 27.23 46.63 -21.20
C ARG A 73 26.13 45.59 -21.39
N SER A 74 25.55 45.11 -20.30
CA SER A 74 24.27 44.42 -20.29
C SER A 74 23.18 45.38 -20.74
N ASN A 75 23.03 45.55 -22.06
CA ASN A 75 22.02 46.40 -22.69
C ASN A 75 20.62 45.88 -22.33
N LEU A 76 19.74 46.74 -21.79
CA LEU A 76 18.28 46.57 -21.79
C LEU A 76 17.67 46.58 -23.21
N GLY A 77 18.47 46.41 -24.26
CA GLY A 77 18.04 46.31 -25.65
C GLY A 77 17.99 44.85 -26.07
N VAL A 78 16.79 44.34 -26.31
CA VAL A 78 16.61 43.01 -26.90
C VAL A 78 17.32 43.02 -28.27
N SER A 79 18.32 42.16 -28.40
CA SER A 79 19.08 42.01 -29.65
C SER A 79 18.36 41.01 -30.55
N CYS A 80 18.43 41.22 -31.86
CA CYS A 80 17.76 40.35 -32.81
C CYS A 80 18.42 38.97 -32.83
N SER A 81 17.60 37.93 -32.76
CA SER A 81 18.07 36.53 -32.78
C SER A 81 18.78 36.15 -34.09
N ARG A 82 18.39 36.76 -35.22
CA ARG A 82 19.06 36.58 -36.52
C ARG A 82 20.27 37.49 -36.71
N HIS A 83 20.23 38.68 -36.11
CA HIS A 83 21.25 39.71 -36.26
C HIS A 83 21.72 40.19 -34.88
N GLN A 84 22.58 39.40 -34.22
CA GLN A 84 22.97 39.59 -32.81
C GLN A 84 23.58 40.97 -32.51
N LYS A 85 24.16 41.66 -33.51
CA LYS A 85 24.72 43.01 -33.39
C LYS A 85 23.67 44.13 -33.53
N LYS A 86 22.42 43.81 -33.88
CA LYS A 86 21.34 44.78 -34.13
C LYS A 86 20.23 44.66 -33.09
N LYS A 87 19.74 45.81 -32.63
CA LYS A 87 18.63 45.89 -31.67
C LYS A 87 17.29 45.68 -32.37
N VAL A 88 16.39 44.99 -31.68
CA VAL A 88 14.97 44.92 -32.06
C VAL A 88 14.37 46.32 -31.94
N LYS A 89 13.60 46.73 -32.95
CA LYS A 89 12.89 48.02 -32.97
C LYS A 89 11.43 47.89 -33.38
N PHE A 90 11.02 46.74 -33.91
CA PHE A 90 9.67 46.52 -34.43
C PHE A 90 9.11 45.19 -33.94
N MET A 91 7.79 45.07 -33.88
CA MET A 91 7.07 43.83 -33.60
C MET A 91 5.99 43.64 -34.66
N CYS A 92 5.89 42.42 -35.21
CA CYS A 92 4.74 42.01 -35.98
C CYS A 92 3.68 41.42 -35.04
N LYS A 93 2.51 42.06 -34.92
CA LYS A 93 1.43 41.60 -34.01
C LYS A 93 0.82 40.27 -34.45
N ILE A 94 0.72 40.06 -35.76
CA ILE A 94 0.09 38.86 -36.34
C ILE A 94 0.93 37.60 -36.07
N HIS A 95 2.25 37.75 -36.04
CA HIS A 95 3.17 36.62 -35.82
C HIS A 95 3.81 36.58 -34.44
N SER A 96 3.53 37.57 -33.58
CA SER A 96 4.20 37.76 -32.28
C SER A 96 5.72 37.69 -32.39
N LYS A 97 6.30 38.31 -33.43
CA LYS A 97 7.74 38.30 -33.72
C LYS A 97 8.37 39.67 -33.55
N TYR A 98 9.57 39.68 -32.97
CA TYR A 98 10.39 40.86 -32.71
C TYR A 98 11.47 41.03 -33.79
N LEU A 99 11.51 42.19 -34.45
CA LEU A 99 12.28 42.43 -35.67
C LEU A 99 13.28 43.59 -35.47
N CYS A 100 14.51 43.43 -35.97
CA CYS A 100 15.44 44.53 -36.18
C CYS A 100 15.18 45.22 -37.53
N THR A 101 15.97 46.24 -37.83
CA THR A 101 15.90 47.01 -39.08
C THR A 101 16.15 46.18 -40.35
N GLU A 102 16.81 45.02 -40.26
CA GLU A 102 16.97 44.11 -41.42
C GLU A 102 15.82 43.11 -41.51
N CYS A 103 15.47 42.47 -40.38
CA CYS A 103 14.38 41.50 -40.35
C CYS A 103 13.03 42.12 -40.73
N VAL A 104 12.82 43.42 -40.47
CA VAL A 104 11.58 44.09 -40.86
C VAL A 104 11.42 44.15 -42.37
N LEU A 105 12.50 44.39 -43.13
CA LEU A 105 12.48 44.50 -44.59
C LEU A 105 12.14 43.16 -45.26
N GLU A 106 12.62 42.07 -44.68
CA GLU A 106 12.29 40.70 -45.14
C GLU A 106 10.90 40.23 -44.68
N HIS A 107 10.28 40.95 -43.72
CA HIS A 107 9.01 40.57 -43.10
C HIS A 107 7.87 41.55 -43.43
N THR A 108 8.13 42.54 -44.28
CA THR A 108 7.13 43.44 -44.86
C THR A 108 6.45 42.76 -46.05
N GLY A 109 5.13 42.58 -45.96
CA GLY A 109 4.29 42.00 -47.01
C GLY A 109 2.80 42.24 -46.73
N PRO A 110 1.91 42.04 -47.72
CA PRO A 110 0.47 42.18 -47.53
C PRO A 110 -0.02 41.19 -46.46
N GLY A 111 -0.68 41.70 -45.43
CA GLY A 111 -1.20 40.88 -44.32
C GLY A 111 -0.30 40.83 -43.07
N HIS A 112 0.70 41.73 -42.93
CA HIS A 112 1.51 41.85 -41.72
C HIS A 112 1.34 43.22 -41.06
N GLU A 113 0.93 43.23 -39.80
CA GLU A 113 0.83 44.44 -38.99
C GLU A 113 2.12 44.62 -38.18
N ILE A 114 2.97 45.54 -38.63
CA ILE A 114 4.26 45.84 -38.00
C ILE A 114 4.17 47.17 -37.27
N VAL A 115 4.44 47.15 -35.97
CA VAL A 115 4.46 48.34 -35.11
C VAL A 115 5.85 48.57 -34.54
N ALA A 116 6.16 49.82 -34.17
CA ALA A 116 7.36 50.12 -33.40
C ALA A 116 7.27 49.40 -32.05
N PHE A 117 8.36 48.75 -31.66
CA PHE A 117 8.45 48.02 -30.41
C PHE A 117 9.42 48.70 -29.45
N THR A 118 8.88 49.07 -28.30
CA THR A 118 9.63 49.48 -27.13
C THR A 118 9.26 48.55 -25.99
N PRO A 119 10.23 47.87 -25.34
CA PRO A 119 9.91 47.00 -24.22
C PRO A 119 9.33 47.82 -23.07
N ASN A 120 8.06 47.58 -22.76
CA ASN A 120 7.38 48.17 -21.62
C ASN A 120 7.42 47.18 -20.44
N LEU A 121 8.42 47.33 -19.59
CA LEU A 121 8.64 46.43 -18.45
C LEU A 121 7.46 46.46 -17.46
N GLU A 122 6.76 47.58 -17.34
CA GLU A 122 5.62 47.72 -16.41
C GLU A 122 4.41 46.91 -16.90
N GLU A 123 4.13 46.94 -18.20
CA GLU A 123 3.02 46.19 -18.81
C GLU A 123 3.29 44.69 -18.80
N MET A 124 4.52 44.27 -19.15
CA MET A 124 4.94 42.87 -19.05
C MET A 124 4.87 42.35 -17.60
N ASN A 125 5.26 43.17 -16.61
CA ASN A 125 5.15 42.81 -15.20
C ASN A 125 3.68 42.69 -14.76
N LYS A 126 2.78 43.58 -15.22
CA LYS A 126 1.34 43.48 -14.92
C LYS A 126 0.72 42.22 -15.49
N GLU A 127 1.03 41.86 -16.73
CA GLU A 127 0.56 40.61 -17.34
C GLU A 127 1.04 39.39 -16.54
N LEU A 128 2.34 39.34 -16.20
CA LEU A 128 2.88 38.26 -15.36
C LEU A 128 2.23 38.22 -13.98
N GLN A 129 2.00 39.37 -13.35
CA GLN A 129 1.37 39.43 -12.03
C GLN A 129 -0.08 38.91 -12.07
N SER A 130 -0.84 39.25 -13.11
CA SER A 130 -2.21 38.72 -13.29
C SER A 130 -2.22 37.19 -13.44
N LEU A 131 -1.26 36.63 -14.18
CA LEU A 131 -1.12 35.18 -14.32
C LEU A 131 -0.72 34.51 -13.00
N VAL A 132 0.14 35.17 -12.20
CA VAL A 132 0.52 34.68 -10.88
C VAL A 132 -0.70 34.63 -9.96
N GLU A 133 -1.53 35.67 -9.94
CA GLU A 133 -2.76 35.71 -9.12
C GLU A 133 -3.72 34.57 -9.48
N ILE A 134 -4.03 34.39 -10.77
CA ILE A 134 -4.87 33.28 -11.25
C ILE A 134 -4.27 31.92 -10.87
N SER A 135 -2.95 31.76 -10.99
CA SER A 135 -2.30 30.50 -10.61
C SER A 135 -2.39 30.21 -9.11
N GLN A 136 -2.34 31.25 -8.27
CA GLN A 136 -2.45 31.11 -6.82
C GLN A 136 -3.86 30.71 -6.39
N GLU A 137 -4.89 31.28 -7.03
CA GLU A 137 -6.29 30.90 -6.82
C GLU A 137 -6.53 29.44 -7.22
N LEU A 138 -6.05 29.02 -8.40
CA LEU A 138 -6.16 27.64 -8.86
C LEU A 138 -5.45 26.67 -7.89
N ILE A 139 -4.26 27.03 -7.39
CA ILE A 139 -3.54 26.24 -6.40
C ILE A 139 -4.36 26.10 -5.11
N ALA A 140 -5.02 27.17 -4.65
CA ALA A 140 -5.85 27.14 -3.46
C ALA A 140 -7.07 26.21 -3.65
N GLU A 141 -7.75 26.31 -4.79
CA GLU A 141 -8.90 25.45 -5.13
C GLU A 141 -8.49 23.97 -5.18
N VAL A 142 -7.42 23.65 -5.91
CA VAL A 142 -6.92 22.27 -6.03
C VAL A 142 -6.50 21.72 -4.66
N LYS A 143 -5.91 22.54 -3.79
CA LYS A 143 -5.58 22.13 -2.41
C LYS A 143 -6.81 21.79 -1.59
N GLU A 144 -7.87 22.57 -1.66
CA GLU A 144 -9.12 22.28 -0.95
C GLU A 144 -9.81 21.03 -1.50
N ASN A 145 -9.81 20.85 -2.82
CA ASN A 145 -10.33 19.63 -3.45
C ASN A 145 -9.55 18.38 -3.01
N LEU A 146 -8.21 18.45 -2.96
CA LEU A 146 -7.37 17.37 -2.44
C LEU A 146 -7.69 17.04 -0.97
N LYS A 147 -7.89 18.05 -0.11
CA LYS A 147 -8.29 17.81 1.28
C LYS A 147 -9.66 17.12 1.37
N SER A 148 -10.63 17.55 0.56
CA SER A 148 -11.97 16.95 0.51
C SER A 148 -11.92 15.49 0.05
N GLN A 149 -11.13 15.19 -0.99
CA GLN A 149 -10.89 13.81 -1.44
C GLN A 149 -10.24 12.95 -0.36
N GLN A 150 -9.19 13.46 0.31
CA GLN A 150 -8.56 12.73 1.42
C GLN A 150 -9.54 12.43 2.58
N GLN A 151 -10.51 13.31 2.82
CA GLN A 151 -11.56 13.04 3.80
C GLN A 151 -12.54 11.97 3.32
N GLN A 152 -12.88 11.95 2.03
CA GLN A 152 -13.70 10.89 1.43
C GLN A 152 -12.99 9.54 1.48
N ASP A 153 -11.69 9.48 1.17
CA ASP A 153 -10.88 8.26 1.27
C ASP A 153 -10.92 7.68 2.67
N LYS A 154 -10.76 8.52 3.70
CA LYS A 154 -10.88 8.11 5.11
C LYS A 154 -12.26 7.57 5.45
N LYS A 155 -13.33 8.21 4.96
CA LYS A 155 -14.71 7.75 5.18
C LYS A 155 -14.95 6.39 4.54
N ILE A 156 -14.46 6.20 3.31
CA ILE A 156 -14.54 4.92 2.58
C ILE A 156 -13.79 3.83 3.35
N ALA A 157 -12.53 4.09 3.71
CA ALA A 157 -11.70 3.15 4.46
C ALA A 157 -12.37 2.73 5.76
N ASN A 158 -12.78 3.70 6.60
CA ASN A 158 -13.44 3.43 7.88
C ASN A 158 -14.75 2.64 7.72
N PHE A 159 -15.53 2.92 6.67
CA PHE A 159 -16.77 2.19 6.40
C PHE A 159 -16.48 0.72 6.09
N TYR A 160 -15.58 0.45 5.15
CA TYR A 160 -15.24 -0.93 4.78
C TYR A 160 -14.53 -1.68 5.90
N ASP A 161 -13.62 -1.03 6.64
CA ASP A 161 -12.99 -1.62 7.82
C ASP A 161 -14.03 -2.02 8.88
N SER A 162 -15.06 -1.20 9.08
CA SER A 162 -16.18 -1.53 9.98
C SER A 162 -16.99 -2.73 9.48
N GLN A 163 -17.26 -2.83 8.17
CA GLN A 163 -17.98 -4.00 7.63
C GLN A 163 -17.15 -5.28 7.72
N ILE A 164 -15.85 -5.19 7.42
CA ILE A 164 -14.92 -6.32 7.56
C ILE A 164 -14.89 -6.79 9.02
N LEU A 165 -14.78 -5.87 9.97
CA LEU A 165 -14.79 -6.22 11.40
C LEU A 165 -16.09 -6.91 11.83
N LYS A 166 -17.25 -6.46 11.32
CA LYS A 166 -18.55 -7.09 11.60
C LYS A 166 -18.60 -8.52 11.08
N VAL A 167 -18.17 -8.75 9.84
CA VAL A 167 -18.11 -10.09 9.24
C VAL A 167 -17.20 -10.99 10.08
N SER A 168 -15.96 -10.56 10.33
CA SER A 168 -15.00 -11.33 11.13
C SER A 168 -15.55 -11.69 12.51
N THR A 169 -16.08 -10.70 13.24
CA THR A 169 -16.59 -10.91 14.61
C THR A 169 -17.79 -11.87 14.64
N SER A 170 -18.68 -11.78 13.65
CA SER A 170 -19.84 -12.67 13.53
C SER A 170 -19.40 -14.12 13.34
N TYR A 171 -18.49 -14.36 12.39
CA TYR A 171 -17.96 -15.69 12.10
C TYR A 171 -17.12 -16.25 13.26
N ASP A 172 -16.25 -15.45 13.85
CA ASP A 172 -15.44 -15.85 15.01
C ASP A 172 -16.30 -16.27 16.20
N THR A 173 -17.44 -15.59 16.40
CA THR A 173 -18.39 -15.95 17.47
C THR A 173 -19.01 -17.32 17.21
N VAL A 174 -19.44 -17.61 15.98
CA VAL A 174 -19.99 -18.92 15.60
C VAL A 174 -18.92 -20.02 15.74
N ILE A 175 -17.70 -19.78 15.25
CA ILE A 175 -16.58 -20.71 15.37
C ILE A 175 -16.28 -21.01 16.84
N ARG A 176 -16.26 -20.00 17.70
CA ARG A 176 -16.03 -20.16 19.14
C ARG A 176 -17.13 -21.01 19.79
N ASN A 177 -18.39 -20.74 19.48
CA ASN A 177 -19.51 -21.49 20.02
C ASN A 177 -19.47 -22.97 19.59
N LEU A 178 -19.22 -23.24 18.30
CA LEU A 178 -19.04 -24.60 17.78
C LEU A 178 -17.85 -25.31 18.43
N SER A 179 -16.73 -24.62 18.59
CA SER A 179 -15.53 -25.17 19.24
C SER A 179 -15.78 -25.50 20.71
N ASN A 180 -16.54 -24.67 21.42
CA ASN A 180 -16.95 -24.93 22.79
C ASN A 180 -17.89 -26.14 22.86
N LYS A 181 -18.89 -26.22 21.97
CA LYS A 181 -19.82 -27.35 21.96
C LYS A 181 -19.14 -28.68 21.65
N LYS A 182 -18.20 -28.66 20.69
CA LYS A 182 -17.31 -29.80 20.41
C LYS A 182 -16.57 -30.26 21.67
N ARG A 183 -15.99 -29.32 22.43
CA ARG A 183 -15.26 -29.63 23.67
C ARG A 183 -16.17 -30.27 24.71
N GLU A 184 -17.36 -29.70 24.94
CA GLU A 184 -18.36 -30.24 25.87
C GLU A 184 -18.77 -31.67 25.52
N LEU A 185 -19.05 -31.95 24.25
CA LEU A 185 -19.45 -33.29 23.80
C LEU A 185 -18.32 -34.31 24.01
N ILE A 186 -17.09 -33.95 23.65
CA ILE A 186 -15.92 -34.80 23.88
C ILE A 186 -15.71 -35.05 25.38
N GLU A 187 -15.86 -34.02 26.21
CA GLU A 187 -15.70 -34.14 27.65
C GLU A 187 -16.78 -35.01 28.29
N SER A 188 -18.02 -34.89 27.83
CA SER A 188 -19.12 -35.77 28.24
C SER A 188 -18.85 -37.24 27.92
N LEU A 189 -18.39 -37.54 26.69
CA LEU A 189 -18.00 -38.89 26.30
C LEU A 189 -16.84 -39.43 27.15
N LYS A 190 -15.79 -38.62 27.36
CA LYS A 190 -14.65 -38.99 28.22
C LYS A 190 -15.07 -39.24 29.66
N LYS A 191 -15.98 -38.42 30.21
CA LYS A 191 -16.50 -38.58 31.57
C LYS A 191 -17.23 -39.91 31.70
N SER A 192 -18.16 -40.21 30.80
CA SER A 192 -18.89 -41.48 30.83
C SER A 192 -17.98 -42.70 30.67
N MET A 193 -16.95 -42.61 29.81
CA MET A 193 -15.94 -43.67 29.70
C MET A 193 -15.19 -43.89 31.03
N LYS A 194 -14.73 -42.80 31.67
CA LYS A 194 -14.02 -42.89 32.97
C LYS A 194 -14.89 -43.50 34.06
N GLU A 195 -16.15 -43.10 34.16
CA GLU A 195 -17.10 -43.65 35.12
C GLU A 195 -17.29 -45.16 34.94
N GLN A 196 -17.41 -45.64 33.69
CA GLN A 196 -17.53 -47.07 33.40
C GLN A 196 -16.25 -47.85 33.69
N ILE A 197 -15.08 -47.29 33.38
CA ILE A 197 -13.78 -47.90 33.72
C ILE A 197 -13.64 -48.01 35.24
N MET A 198 -13.94 -46.95 35.99
CA MET A 198 -13.87 -46.98 37.45
C MET A 198 -14.83 -48.01 38.07
N ALA A 199 -16.03 -48.16 37.52
CA ALA A 199 -16.98 -49.19 37.97
C ALA A 199 -16.43 -50.61 37.73
N LEU A 200 -15.82 -50.85 36.57
CA LEU A 200 -15.18 -52.13 36.25
C LEU A 200 -13.95 -52.40 37.13
N GLU A 201 -13.13 -51.39 37.41
CA GLU A 201 -11.97 -51.50 38.30
C GLU A 201 -12.38 -51.84 39.73
N PHE A 202 -13.44 -51.19 40.24
CA PHE A 202 -13.97 -51.48 41.56
C PHE A 202 -14.51 -52.93 41.67
N GLN A 203 -15.20 -53.40 40.63
CA GLN A 203 -15.67 -54.78 40.59
C GLN A 203 -14.49 -55.77 40.49
N ARG A 204 -13.46 -55.44 39.70
CA ARG A 204 -12.23 -56.23 39.61
C ARG A 204 -11.52 -56.33 40.96
N LEU A 205 -11.46 -55.24 41.73
CA LEU A 205 -10.88 -55.25 43.07
C LEU A 205 -11.66 -56.15 44.04
N LYS A 206 -13.00 -56.11 44.00
CA LYS A 206 -13.85 -57.03 44.77
C LYS A 206 -13.60 -58.49 44.38
N ASN A 207 -13.51 -58.77 43.09
CA ASN A 207 -13.28 -60.11 42.57
C ASN A 207 -11.88 -60.63 42.94
N ASN A 208 -10.86 -59.77 42.90
CA ASN A 208 -9.51 -60.14 43.34
C ASN A 208 -9.45 -60.50 44.82
N LYS A 209 -10.14 -59.75 45.70
CA LYS A 209 -10.22 -60.10 47.12
C LYS A 209 -10.93 -61.45 47.34
N LYS A 210 -12.03 -61.70 46.62
CA LYS A 210 -12.71 -63.01 46.66
C LYS A 210 -11.81 -64.13 46.17
N LEU A 211 -11.05 -63.90 45.10
CA LEU A 211 -10.08 -64.85 44.57
C LEU A 211 -8.98 -65.16 45.58
N GLU A 212 -8.39 -64.12 46.21
CA GLU A 212 -7.36 -64.28 47.24
C GLU A 212 -7.87 -65.10 48.44
N SER A 213 -9.07 -64.81 48.95
CA SER A 213 -9.69 -65.61 50.02
C SER A 213 -9.92 -67.06 49.61
N ALA A 214 -10.38 -67.30 48.38
CA ALA A 214 -10.59 -68.66 47.87
C ALA A 214 -9.28 -69.43 47.68
N VAL A 215 -8.23 -68.76 47.19
CA VAL A 215 -6.88 -69.35 47.05
C VAL A 215 -6.32 -69.70 48.42
N ASN A 216 -6.37 -68.78 49.38
CA ASN A 216 -5.89 -69.02 50.75
C ASN A 216 -6.62 -70.20 51.41
N TRP A 217 -7.95 -70.23 51.31
CA TRP A 217 -8.77 -71.35 51.78
C TRP A 217 -8.35 -72.70 51.17
N ALA A 218 -8.11 -72.73 49.85
CA ALA A 218 -7.65 -73.93 49.16
C ALA A 218 -6.23 -74.35 49.58
N THR A 219 -5.33 -73.38 49.81
CA THR A 219 -3.96 -73.67 50.27
C THR A 219 -3.92 -74.24 51.68
N GLU A 220 -4.74 -73.74 52.61
CA GLU A 220 -4.85 -74.26 53.97
C GLU A 220 -5.35 -75.71 53.98
N LEU A 221 -6.37 -76.02 53.16
CA LEU A 221 -6.83 -77.40 52.99
C LEU A 221 -5.73 -78.32 52.48
N LYS A 222 -4.96 -77.86 51.48
CA LYS A 222 -3.85 -78.64 50.92
C LYS A 222 -2.74 -78.87 51.95
N GLN A 223 -2.45 -77.89 52.79
CA GLN A 223 -1.45 -78.01 53.85
C GLN A 223 -1.86 -79.06 54.90
N VAL A 224 -3.11 -79.01 55.38
CA VAL A 224 -3.64 -80.02 56.31
C VAL A 224 -3.69 -81.42 55.69
N THR A 225 -3.99 -81.50 54.38
CA THR A 225 -3.95 -82.79 53.65
C THR A 225 -2.55 -83.40 53.63
N ASN A 226 -1.50 -82.58 53.57
CA ASN A 226 -0.11 -83.05 53.58
C ASN A 226 0.38 -83.49 54.98
N SER A 227 -0.17 -82.92 56.04
CA SER A 227 0.19 -83.22 57.44
C SER A 227 -0.84 -84.12 58.15
N LEU A 228 -1.68 -84.82 57.39
CA LEU A 228 -2.82 -85.58 57.91
C LEU A 228 -2.42 -86.72 58.87
N ALA A 229 -1.21 -87.25 58.74
CA ALA A 229 -0.69 -88.33 59.58
C ALA A 229 -0.33 -87.86 61.01
N ASP A 230 -0.11 -86.55 61.20
CA ASP A 230 0.42 -85.97 62.44
C ASP A 230 -0.65 -85.26 63.29
N ILE A 231 -1.91 -85.24 62.83
CA ILE A 231 -3.02 -84.49 63.44
C ILE A 231 -3.97 -85.46 64.15
N SER A 232 -4.46 -85.09 65.35
CA SER A 232 -5.45 -85.91 66.05
C SER A 232 -6.82 -85.88 65.37
N TYR A 233 -7.63 -86.94 65.56
CA TYR A 233 -8.96 -87.02 64.96
C TYR A 233 -9.90 -85.90 65.44
N GLU A 234 -9.77 -85.48 66.70
CA GLU A 234 -10.57 -84.38 67.29
C GLU A 234 -10.24 -83.04 66.64
N GLU A 235 -8.94 -82.71 66.50
CA GLU A 235 -8.47 -81.50 65.81
C GLU A 235 -8.88 -81.49 64.33
N PHE A 236 -8.78 -82.64 63.65
CA PHE A 236 -9.22 -82.78 62.27
C PHE A 236 -10.72 -82.54 62.11
N SER A 237 -11.55 -83.13 62.98
CA SER A 237 -13.01 -82.99 62.93
C SER A 237 -13.47 -81.55 63.17
N ALA A 238 -12.81 -80.84 64.09
CA ALA A 238 -13.06 -79.43 64.38
C ALA A 238 -12.66 -78.55 63.19
N PHE A 239 -11.48 -78.77 62.60
CA PHE A 239 -11.02 -78.08 61.39
C PHE A 239 -11.97 -78.29 60.21
N LEU A 240 -12.38 -79.54 59.95
CA LEU A 240 -13.28 -79.88 58.85
C LEU A 240 -14.64 -79.17 59.00
N THR A 241 -15.16 -79.09 60.22
CA THR A 241 -16.43 -78.42 60.52
C THR A 241 -16.33 -76.92 60.24
N LEU A 242 -15.22 -76.29 60.64
CA LEU A 242 -14.92 -74.88 60.36
C LEU A 242 -14.78 -74.62 58.86
N LYS A 243 -13.99 -75.41 58.13
CA LYS A 243 -13.80 -75.20 56.68
C LYS A 243 -15.06 -75.46 55.87
N LYS A 244 -15.92 -76.37 56.30
CA LYS A 244 -17.25 -76.58 55.69
C LYS A 244 -18.18 -75.38 55.89
N SER A 245 -18.11 -74.67 57.01
CA SER A 245 -18.91 -73.45 57.22
C SER A 245 -18.38 -72.27 56.40
N GLU A 246 -17.05 -72.09 56.33
CA GLU A 246 -16.41 -71.10 55.46
C GLU A 246 -16.70 -71.32 53.97
N LEU A 247 -16.76 -72.58 53.52
CA LEU A 247 -17.12 -72.88 52.13
C LEU A 247 -18.54 -72.42 51.78
N ARG A 248 -19.49 -72.51 52.72
CA ARG A 248 -20.86 -72.02 52.51
C ARG A 248 -20.87 -70.52 52.31
N THR A 249 -20.14 -69.76 53.14
CA THR A 249 -20.08 -68.30 53.01
C THR A 249 -19.39 -67.84 51.71
N LEU A 250 -18.32 -68.53 51.29
CA LEU A 250 -17.67 -68.29 49.99
C LEU A 250 -18.63 -68.58 48.83
N THR A 251 -19.44 -69.64 48.94
CA THR A 251 -20.39 -70.06 47.89
C THR A 251 -21.61 -69.15 47.79
N GLU A 252 -22.13 -68.64 48.90
CA GLU A 252 -23.24 -67.67 48.93
C GLU A 252 -22.84 -66.33 48.29
N SER A 253 -21.55 -65.97 48.34
CA SER A 253 -21.00 -64.76 47.72
C SER A 253 -20.83 -64.85 46.18
N ARG A 254 -21.21 -65.98 45.56
CA ARG A 254 -21.01 -66.29 44.14
C ARG A 254 -21.97 -65.56 43.20
N THR A 255 -23.08 -65.00 43.68
CA THR A 255 -24.00 -64.20 42.87
C THR A 255 -23.31 -62.90 42.43
N MET A 256 -22.74 -62.94 41.23
CA MET A 256 -22.12 -61.79 40.58
C MET A 256 -23.20 -60.84 40.08
N SER A 257 -23.12 -59.57 40.50
CA SER A 257 -23.77 -58.49 39.77
C SER A 257 -22.88 -58.19 38.57
N ASP A 258 -23.28 -58.61 37.37
CA ASP A 258 -22.58 -58.23 36.14
C ASP A 258 -22.66 -56.72 35.95
N VAL A 259 -21.51 -56.10 35.67
CA VAL A 259 -21.46 -54.67 35.34
C VAL A 259 -21.96 -54.50 33.90
N SER A 260 -23.19 -54.01 33.75
CA SER A 260 -23.75 -53.68 32.43
C SER A 260 -23.00 -52.50 31.80
N ILE A 261 -22.33 -52.74 30.67
CA ILE A 261 -21.59 -51.73 29.90
C ILE A 261 -22.58 -50.94 29.03
N LYS A 262 -22.44 -49.61 28.98
CA LYS A 262 -23.31 -48.71 28.20
C LYS A 262 -22.49 -47.91 27.20
N TYR A 263 -22.95 -47.81 25.96
CA TYR A 263 -22.24 -47.05 24.93
C TYR A 263 -22.99 -45.77 24.58
N ASN A 264 -22.33 -44.63 24.76
CA ASN A 264 -22.83 -43.35 24.25
C ASN A 264 -22.33 -43.16 22.82
N VAL A 265 -23.26 -42.91 21.91
CA VAL A 265 -22.96 -42.72 20.48
C VAL A 265 -23.24 -41.27 20.11
N PHE A 266 -22.32 -40.65 19.40
CA PHE A 266 -22.52 -39.33 18.81
C PHE A 266 -23.28 -39.44 17.50
N SER A 267 -24.40 -38.73 17.38
CA SER A 267 -25.16 -38.57 16.13
C SER A 267 -24.81 -37.23 15.47
N ASP A 268 -24.21 -37.29 14.29
CA ASP A 268 -23.84 -36.09 13.54
C ASP A 268 -25.07 -35.45 12.89
N THR A 269 -25.43 -34.27 13.39
CA THR A 269 -26.61 -33.48 12.96
C THR A 269 -26.23 -32.01 12.73
N LEU A 270 -24.93 -31.72 12.57
CA LEU A 270 -24.45 -30.35 12.52
C LEU A 270 -24.72 -29.71 11.14
N GLU A 271 -25.60 -28.71 11.09
CA GLU A 271 -25.91 -27.93 9.88
C GLU A 271 -25.66 -26.43 10.11
N ILE A 272 -24.93 -25.78 9.19
CA ILE A 272 -24.75 -24.32 9.17
C ILE A 272 -25.64 -23.75 8.06
N LYS A 273 -26.66 -22.98 8.44
CA LYS A 273 -27.74 -22.55 7.53
C LYS A 273 -27.55 -21.18 6.87
N ASP A 274 -26.67 -20.32 7.39
CA ASP A 274 -26.51 -18.94 6.91
C ASP A 274 -25.03 -18.53 6.83
N TYR A 275 -24.65 -17.86 5.73
CA TYR A 275 -23.30 -17.39 5.41
C TYR A 275 -23.24 -15.86 5.25
N GLY A 276 -24.33 -15.16 5.52
CA GLY A 276 -24.44 -13.72 5.26
C GLY A 276 -24.38 -13.38 3.78
N SER A 277 -24.58 -12.10 3.46
CA SER A 277 -24.48 -11.58 2.10
C SER A 277 -23.93 -10.16 2.09
N ILE A 278 -23.27 -9.79 1.00
CA ILE A 278 -22.79 -8.42 0.76
C ILE A 278 -23.67 -7.82 -0.34
N ALA A 279 -24.32 -6.70 -0.04
CA ALA A 279 -25.13 -5.95 -0.98
C ALA A 279 -24.60 -4.52 -1.10
N LEU A 280 -24.70 -3.95 -2.31
CA LEU A 280 -24.37 -2.55 -2.52
C LEU A 280 -25.42 -1.67 -1.84
N LEU A 281 -24.98 -0.84 -0.90
CA LEU A 281 -25.83 0.21 -0.35
C LEU A 281 -25.98 1.30 -1.41
N LYS A 282 -27.18 1.45 -1.98
CA LYS A 282 -27.47 2.59 -2.87
C LYS A 282 -27.47 3.85 -2.00
N THR A 283 -26.45 4.68 -2.13
CA THR A 283 -26.53 6.06 -1.64
C THR A 283 -27.51 6.78 -2.56
N GLU A 284 -28.50 7.48 -1.99
CA GLU A 284 -29.30 8.43 -2.76
C GLU A 284 -28.35 9.50 -3.29
N ASP A 285 -27.92 9.33 -4.54
CA ASP A 285 -27.21 10.37 -5.25
C ASP A 285 -28.17 11.56 -5.34
N LYS A 286 -27.93 12.57 -4.50
CA LYS A 286 -28.34 13.93 -4.84
C LYS A 286 -27.57 14.26 -6.11
N ILE A 287 -28.16 13.92 -7.25
CA ILE A 287 -27.72 14.33 -8.58
C ILE A 287 -27.64 15.86 -8.51
N LYS A 288 -26.41 16.36 -8.30
CA LYS A 288 -26.11 17.77 -8.55
C LYS A 288 -26.29 17.94 -10.04
N THR A 289 -27.42 18.52 -10.41
CA THR A 289 -27.71 19.04 -11.74
C THR A 289 -26.51 19.86 -12.21
N CYS A 290 -26.15 19.65 -13.48
CA CYS A 290 -24.90 19.98 -14.18
C CYS A 290 -24.24 21.35 -13.93
N CYS A 291 -24.93 22.37 -13.41
CA CYS A 291 -24.32 23.67 -13.12
C CYS A 291 -24.96 24.29 -11.87
N GLY A 292 -24.13 24.65 -10.88
CA GLY A 292 -24.54 25.39 -9.68
C GLY A 292 -24.87 26.86 -9.94
N GLN A 293 -25.83 27.15 -10.82
CA GLN A 293 -26.41 28.48 -11.03
C GLN A 293 -27.93 28.35 -11.21
N GLU A 294 -28.69 29.27 -10.60
CA GLU A 294 -30.16 29.23 -10.55
C GLU A 294 -30.87 29.39 -11.92
N TYR A 295 -30.13 29.58 -13.01
CA TYR A 295 -30.70 29.77 -14.36
C TYR A 295 -29.85 29.12 -15.48
N CYS A 296 -29.55 27.82 -15.42
CA CYS A 296 -29.09 27.08 -16.62
C CYS A 296 -30.28 26.70 -17.50
N ASN A 297 -30.32 27.23 -18.72
CA ASN A 297 -31.37 26.98 -19.71
C ASN A 297 -31.20 25.63 -20.45
N CYS A 298 -30.78 24.59 -19.73
CA CYS A 298 -30.54 23.24 -20.24
C CYS A 298 -31.82 22.38 -20.23
N LYS A 299 -32.99 23.00 -20.49
CA LYS A 299 -34.25 22.28 -20.69
C LYS A 299 -34.28 21.64 -22.09
N ASN A 300 -34.55 20.34 -22.11
CA ASN A 300 -35.02 19.54 -23.25
C ASN A 300 -34.01 19.17 -24.36
N LYS A 301 -33.01 18.37 -24.02
CA LYS A 301 -32.54 17.33 -24.95
C LYS A 301 -32.65 15.97 -24.27
N GLU A 302 -33.75 15.27 -24.54
CA GLU A 302 -33.83 13.83 -24.29
C GLU A 302 -32.69 13.15 -25.06
N PRO A 303 -31.97 12.19 -24.47
CA PRO A 303 -30.92 11.47 -25.17
C PRO A 303 -31.56 10.43 -26.12
N ASP A 304 -31.89 10.85 -27.34
CA ASP A 304 -32.37 10.01 -28.46
C ASP A 304 -31.39 8.88 -28.89
N SER A 305 -30.28 8.74 -28.18
CA SER A 305 -29.17 7.85 -28.49
C SER A 305 -29.06 6.63 -27.57
N LEU A 306 -30.11 6.26 -26.82
CA LEU A 306 -30.14 5.01 -26.06
C LEU A 306 -30.92 3.92 -26.84
N TRP A 307 -30.29 2.76 -27.07
CA TRP A 307 -30.98 1.54 -27.51
C TRP A 307 -31.02 0.54 -26.36
N LYS A 308 -32.03 -0.32 -26.32
CA LYS A 308 -32.08 -1.42 -25.34
C LYS A 308 -31.51 -2.68 -25.96
N CYS A 309 -30.59 -3.34 -25.24
CA CYS A 309 -30.03 -4.60 -25.69
C CYS A 309 -31.12 -5.67 -25.81
N LYS A 310 -31.24 -6.30 -26.99
CA LYS A 310 -32.28 -7.34 -27.22
C LYS A 310 -32.12 -8.58 -26.32
N VAL A 311 -30.92 -8.83 -25.80
CA VAL A 311 -30.63 -10.03 -24.98
C VAL A 311 -30.85 -9.79 -23.49
N CYS A 312 -30.43 -8.65 -22.95
CA CYS A 312 -30.51 -8.38 -21.51
C CYS A 312 -31.41 -7.18 -21.14
N ASN A 313 -32.03 -6.54 -22.13
CA ASN A 313 -32.92 -5.38 -22.01
C ASN A 313 -32.32 -4.15 -21.30
N HIS A 314 -31.00 -4.12 -21.08
CA HIS A 314 -30.30 -2.97 -20.51
C HIS A 314 -30.18 -1.84 -21.53
N PRO A 315 -30.40 -0.58 -21.11
CA PRO A 315 -30.16 0.58 -21.95
C PRO A 315 -28.65 0.75 -22.22
N ASN A 316 -28.29 0.98 -23.48
CA ASN A 316 -26.93 1.18 -23.95
C ASN A 316 -26.87 2.30 -25.00
N PHE A 317 -25.70 2.89 -25.22
CA PHE A 317 -25.54 3.96 -26.21
C PHE A 317 -25.56 3.39 -27.64
N LYS A 318 -26.28 4.04 -28.56
CA LYS A 318 -26.39 3.62 -29.98
C LYS A 318 -25.03 3.59 -30.68
N SER A 319 -24.08 4.41 -30.24
CA SER A 319 -22.71 4.43 -30.75
C SER A 319 -21.85 3.23 -30.32
N ASN A 320 -22.31 2.43 -29.36
CA ASN A 320 -21.59 1.23 -28.93
C ASN A 320 -21.87 0.06 -29.89
N THR A 321 -20.80 -0.58 -30.37
CA THR A 321 -20.88 -1.76 -31.26
C THR A 321 -21.28 -3.03 -30.52
N ALA A 322 -21.20 -3.05 -29.18
CA ALA A 322 -21.66 -4.15 -28.33
C ALA A 322 -22.23 -3.67 -26.99
N CYS A 323 -23.13 -4.46 -26.41
CA CYS A 323 -23.71 -4.21 -25.09
C CYS A 323 -22.66 -4.36 -23.99
N PHE A 324 -22.50 -3.32 -23.18
CA PHE A 324 -21.56 -3.30 -22.06
C PHE A 324 -21.73 -4.44 -21.05
N TYR A 325 -22.97 -4.92 -20.86
CA TYR A 325 -23.29 -5.91 -19.82
C TYR A 325 -23.14 -7.37 -20.29
N CYS A 326 -23.54 -7.67 -21.53
CA CYS A 326 -23.55 -9.03 -22.07
C CYS A 326 -22.66 -9.22 -23.30
N LYS A 327 -21.94 -8.17 -23.71
CA LYS A 327 -21.03 -8.11 -24.87
C LYS A 327 -21.69 -8.47 -26.22
N THR A 328 -23.02 -8.51 -26.29
CA THR A 328 -23.75 -8.82 -27.52
C THR A 328 -23.71 -7.64 -28.50
N SER A 329 -23.47 -7.89 -29.79
CA SER A 329 -23.32 -6.85 -30.81
C SER A 329 -24.62 -6.05 -31.05
N ASN A 330 -24.49 -4.79 -31.46
CA ASN A 330 -25.60 -3.91 -31.83
C ASN A 330 -25.93 -3.96 -33.33
N THR A 331 -25.44 -4.97 -34.07
CA THR A 331 -25.69 -5.06 -35.51
C THR A 331 -27.07 -5.67 -35.77
N PRO A 332 -27.92 -5.05 -36.62
CA PRO A 332 -29.15 -5.68 -37.07
C PRO A 332 -28.81 -6.80 -38.06
N ASP A 333 -29.25 -8.03 -37.77
CA ASP A 333 -29.22 -9.15 -38.71
C ASP A 333 -29.92 -8.75 -40.01
N PHE A 334 -29.14 -8.54 -41.07
CA PHE A 334 -29.64 -8.45 -42.44
C PHE A 334 -29.59 -9.86 -43.02
N SER A 335 -30.71 -10.58 -42.94
CA SER A 335 -30.89 -11.83 -43.67
C SER A 335 -31.49 -11.53 -45.05
N ALA A 336 -30.75 -11.80 -46.12
CA ALA A 336 -31.29 -12.10 -47.47
C ALA A 336 -30.40 -13.21 -48.06
N SER A 337 -30.83 -14.47 -47.96
CA SER A 337 -31.44 -15.29 -49.02
C SER A 337 -30.46 -15.78 -50.09
N GLN A 338 -30.05 -17.06 -50.02
CA GLN A 338 -30.49 -18.19 -50.88
C GLN A 338 -29.67 -19.46 -50.52
N GLY A 339 -30.33 -20.62 -50.53
CA GLY A 339 -29.81 -21.94 -50.09
C GLY A 339 -28.83 -22.64 -51.07
N PRO A 340 -28.62 -23.98 -51.03
CA PRO A 340 -29.51 -25.00 -50.46
C PRO A 340 -28.86 -26.11 -49.58
N ASP A 341 -29.71 -26.66 -48.70
CA ASP A 341 -30.00 -28.08 -48.47
C ASP A 341 -29.03 -29.14 -47.87
N PHE A 342 -29.56 -29.71 -46.76
CA PHE A 342 -29.44 -31.07 -46.17
C PHE A 342 -28.14 -31.54 -45.46
N PRO A 343 -28.22 -32.50 -44.52
CA PRO A 343 -29.25 -32.76 -43.50
C PRO A 343 -28.71 -32.98 -42.07
N LYS A 344 -29.65 -32.91 -41.12
CA LYS A 344 -29.58 -33.26 -39.70
C LYS A 344 -29.02 -34.68 -39.44
N LEU A 345 -28.33 -34.87 -38.31
CA LEU A 345 -28.44 -36.06 -37.45
C LEU A 345 -28.14 -35.66 -35.99
N THR A 346 -29.16 -35.77 -35.13
CA THR A 346 -29.06 -35.91 -33.66
C THR A 346 -29.06 -37.42 -33.32
N PRO A 347 -29.21 -37.84 -32.04
CA PRO A 347 -28.32 -37.72 -30.89
C PRO A 347 -27.91 -39.13 -30.37
N GLY A 348 -26.93 -39.23 -29.48
CA GLY A 348 -26.51 -40.53 -28.91
C GLY A 348 -26.14 -40.44 -27.43
N GLU A 349 -27.11 -40.73 -26.58
CA GLU A 349 -26.94 -41.07 -25.17
C GLU A 349 -26.12 -42.36 -25.02
N ASN A 350 -25.26 -42.47 -24.00
CA ASN A 350 -25.45 -43.41 -22.87
C ASN A 350 -24.19 -43.69 -22.02
N LYS A 351 -24.45 -43.69 -20.71
CA LYS A 351 -23.94 -44.61 -19.66
C LYS A 351 -22.50 -44.47 -19.14
N ALA A 352 -22.44 -44.08 -17.86
CA ALA A 352 -21.40 -44.36 -16.86
C ALA A 352 -21.29 -45.87 -16.54
N PRO A 353 -20.53 -46.35 -15.52
CA PRO A 353 -19.36 -45.83 -14.78
C PRO A 353 -18.18 -46.86 -14.80
N ILE A 354 -17.07 -46.64 -14.08
CA ILE A 354 -16.37 -47.65 -13.21
C ILE A 354 -14.99 -47.14 -12.70
N LEU A 355 -14.90 -47.12 -11.36
CA LEU A 355 -13.80 -47.40 -10.41
C LEU A 355 -12.35 -46.86 -10.59
N ARG A 356 -11.99 -46.04 -9.59
CA ARG A 356 -10.81 -46.10 -8.69
C ARG A 356 -9.48 -46.62 -9.22
N LYS A 357 -8.43 -45.81 -9.04
CA LYS A 357 -7.22 -46.19 -8.28
C LYS A 357 -6.48 -44.95 -7.75
N GLU A 358 -6.15 -44.99 -6.46
CA GLU A 358 -5.23 -44.09 -5.77
C GLU A 358 -3.79 -44.36 -6.21
N SER A 359 -2.94 -43.33 -6.28
CA SER A 359 -1.67 -43.24 -5.52
C SER A 359 -0.77 -42.09 -6.01
N ASP A 360 -0.51 -41.18 -5.07
CA ASP A 360 0.79 -40.61 -4.69
C ASP A 360 1.71 -39.78 -5.61
N LYS A 361 2.14 -38.67 -4.98
CA LYS A 361 3.44 -37.97 -5.00
C LYS A 361 3.63 -36.74 -5.91
N ALA A 362 3.57 -35.60 -5.20
CA ALA A 362 4.71 -34.70 -4.92
C ALA A 362 4.89 -33.40 -5.74
N MET A 363 4.92 -32.32 -4.95
CA MET A 363 5.88 -31.20 -4.98
C MET A 363 5.62 -29.92 -5.81
N ILE A 364 5.51 -28.84 -5.02
CA ILE A 364 6.20 -27.52 -5.15
C ILE A 364 5.70 -26.55 -6.22
N SER A 365 5.09 -25.44 -5.76
CA SER A 365 5.69 -24.09 -5.90
C SER A 365 4.89 -23.02 -5.14
N ARG A 366 5.48 -22.45 -4.08
CA ARG A 366 5.14 -21.14 -3.50
C ARG A 366 6.14 -20.10 -4.02
N PRO A 367 5.74 -18.85 -4.29
CA PRO A 367 6.67 -17.73 -4.29
C PRO A 367 6.81 -17.08 -2.90
N ARG A 368 8.07 -16.77 -2.56
CA ARG A 368 8.60 -16.02 -1.40
C ARG A 368 8.20 -14.53 -1.47
N VAL A 369 7.76 -13.93 -0.36
CA VAL A 369 8.50 -13.09 0.63
C VAL A 369 8.87 -11.68 0.16
N VAL A 370 8.39 -10.67 0.91
CA VAL A 370 9.23 -9.54 1.38
C VAL A 370 8.84 -9.20 2.83
N GLN A 371 9.75 -9.48 3.78
CA GLN A 371 9.71 -8.99 5.16
C GLN A 371 10.75 -7.86 5.32
N ARG A 372 10.41 -6.81 6.08
CA ARG A 372 11.32 -5.75 6.53
C ARG A 372 12.06 -6.15 7.82
N PRO A 373 13.33 -5.75 8.04
CA PRO A 373 14.12 -6.21 9.19
C PRO A 373 13.99 -5.30 10.43
N LYS A 374 14.03 -5.91 11.62
CA LYS A 374 14.30 -5.26 12.92
C LYS A 374 15.71 -5.64 13.38
N GLY A 375 16.56 -4.63 13.62
CA GLY A 375 17.95 -4.80 14.07
C GLY A 375 18.10 -4.74 15.60
N TYR A 376 18.51 -5.88 16.16
CA TYR A 376 19.48 -6.14 17.24
C TYR A 376 19.65 -5.21 18.46
N LYS A 377 19.46 -5.83 19.63
CA LYS A 377 20.06 -5.50 20.94
C LYS A 377 21.55 -5.92 20.97
N LYS A 378 22.41 -5.12 21.60
CA LYS A 378 23.70 -5.54 22.18
C LYS A 378 23.79 -5.05 23.63
N GLN A 379 24.06 -5.98 24.53
CA GLN A 379 24.52 -5.70 25.90
C GLN A 379 26.05 -5.49 25.86
N ASN A 380 26.57 -4.51 26.60
CA ASN A 380 27.81 -4.67 27.35
C ASN A 380 27.98 -3.58 28.43
N LYS A 381 28.19 -4.09 29.65
CA LYS A 381 28.92 -3.64 30.85
C LYS A 381 29.32 -2.16 31.03
N SER A 382 29.09 -1.71 32.27
CA SER A 382 29.43 -0.47 32.97
C SER A 382 30.92 -0.09 32.96
N PRO A 383 31.22 1.19 33.28
CA PRO A 383 31.82 1.47 34.59
C PRO A 383 31.22 2.67 35.33
N LYS A 384 31.47 2.70 36.65
CA LYS A 384 31.08 3.72 37.64
C LYS A 384 31.73 5.08 37.37
N LEU A 385 31.05 6.17 37.76
CA LEU A 385 31.67 7.32 38.42
C LEU A 385 30.61 8.20 39.12
N ASN A 386 30.98 8.62 40.33
CA ASN A 386 30.31 9.56 41.22
C ASN A 386 30.03 10.92 40.56
N ASN A 387 28.95 11.60 40.95
CA ASN A 387 29.06 12.76 41.85
C ASN A 387 27.69 13.32 42.23
N SER A 388 27.65 13.70 43.51
CA SER A 388 26.77 14.63 44.20
C SER A 388 26.37 15.85 43.37
N PHE A 389 25.09 16.21 43.36
CA PHE A 389 24.51 17.43 43.97
C PHE A 389 22.98 17.35 43.90
#